data_AF-A0A2Z6GB95-F1
#
_entry.id   AF-A0A2Z6GB95-F1
#
_cell.length_a   1.000
_cell.length_b   1.000
_cell.length_c   1.000
_cell.angle_alpha   90.00
_cell.angle_beta   90.00
_cell.angle_gamma   90.00
#
_symmetry.space_group_name_H-M   'P 1'
#
loop_
_entity.id
_entity.type
_entity.pdbx_description
1 polymer ?
#
loop_
_entity_poly.entity_id
_entity_poly.type
_entity_poly.pdbx_seq_one_letter_code
_entity_poly.pdbx_strand_id
1 'polypeptide(L)'
;MLPKYEFGDEVRIVRNVRNDGTYPGMPPGQLLVRRGSTGFVMNVGTFLQDQLIYTVNFLELQRIVGCREEELISINELWVPSKFESREKVRSRITLAVRGEVRVTPGAEGEILKVLRDEVLGVQYQVIFRDQVLQVPESALEATQVYEDKEP
;
A
#
# COMPACT_ATOMS: atom_id res chain seq x y z
N MET A 1 17.36 2.81 15.76
CA MET A 1 15.91 2.90 16.04
C MET A 1 15.52 1.70 16.87
N LEU A 2 14.52 1.83 17.75
CA LEU A 2 13.93 0.67 18.44
C LEU A 2 12.89 0.04 17.49
N PRO A 3 12.82 -1.30 17.41
CA PRO A 3 11.83 -1.95 16.57
C PRO A 3 10.42 -1.78 17.13
N LYS A 4 9.46 -1.56 16.22
CA LYS A 4 8.02 -1.50 16.52
C LYS A 4 7.42 -2.88 16.81
N TYR A 5 7.96 -3.93 16.19
CA TYR A 5 7.48 -5.31 16.32
C TYR A 5 8.59 -6.23 16.82
N GLU A 6 8.23 -7.30 17.52
CA GLU A 6 9.15 -8.29 18.09
C GLU A 6 8.90 -9.70 17.55
N PHE A 7 9.77 -10.64 17.90
CA PHE A 7 9.60 -12.05 17.53
C PHE A 7 8.24 -12.59 17.99
N GLY A 8 7.50 -13.21 17.07
CA GLY A 8 6.20 -13.81 17.33
C GLY A 8 5.02 -12.86 17.10
N ASP A 9 5.26 -11.55 16.88
CA ASP A 9 4.18 -10.62 16.55
C ASP A 9 3.52 -10.99 15.22
N GLU A 10 2.18 -11.03 15.23
CA GLU A 10 1.39 -11.16 14.01
C GLU A 10 1.21 -9.80 13.36
N VAL A 11 1.59 -9.72 12.09
CA VAL A 11 1.59 -8.50 11.29
C VAL A 11 0.85 -8.74 9.98
N ARG A 12 0.36 -7.65 9.40
CA ARG A 12 -0.29 -7.63 8.10
C ARG A 12 0.47 -6.72 7.14
N ILE A 13 0.58 -7.14 5.89
CA ILE A 13 1.18 -6.33 4.83
C ILE A 13 0.17 -5.29 4.34
N VAL A 14 0.57 -4.02 4.36
CA VAL A 14 -0.31 -2.92 3.95
C VAL A 14 -0.17 -2.54 2.47
N ARG A 15 0.92 -2.96 1.81
CA ARG A 15 1.20 -2.70 0.38
C ARG A 15 1.86 -3.90 -0.27
N ASN A 16 1.60 -4.13 -1.55
CA ASN A 16 2.20 -5.25 -2.29
C ASN A 16 3.74 -5.19 -2.18
N VAL A 17 4.34 -6.27 -1.68
CA VAL A 17 5.81 -6.42 -1.61
C VAL A 17 6.27 -7.10 -2.88
N ARG A 18 7.16 -6.43 -3.61
CA ARG A 18 7.79 -6.94 -4.83
C ARG A 18 9.27 -7.16 -4.60
N ASN A 19 9.85 -8.12 -5.31
CA ASN A 19 11.28 -8.41 -5.18
C ASN A 19 12.10 -7.22 -5.67
N ASP A 20 12.92 -6.63 -4.80
CA ASP A 20 13.86 -5.56 -5.14
C ASP A 20 15.22 -6.09 -5.66
N GLY A 21 15.34 -7.41 -5.77
CA GLY A 21 16.56 -8.12 -6.18
C GLY A 21 17.26 -8.84 -5.03
N THR A 22 16.74 -8.73 -3.80
CA THR A 22 17.31 -9.40 -2.62
C THR A 22 16.73 -10.79 -2.36
N TYR A 23 15.52 -11.08 -2.86
CA TYR A 23 14.88 -12.39 -2.66
C TYR A 23 15.39 -13.42 -3.67
N PRO A 24 15.89 -14.59 -3.24
CA PRO A 24 16.50 -15.58 -4.12
C PRO A 24 15.46 -16.30 -4.99
N GLY A 25 15.84 -16.63 -6.23
CA GLY A 25 15.04 -17.48 -7.11
C GLY A 25 13.86 -16.79 -7.79
N MET A 26 13.70 -15.47 -7.64
CA MET A 26 12.65 -14.69 -8.32
C MET A 26 13.24 -13.44 -9.00
N PRO A 27 12.81 -13.08 -10.22
CA PRO A 27 13.23 -11.82 -10.86
C PRO A 27 12.83 -10.57 -10.06
N PRO A 28 13.60 -9.47 -10.17
CA PRO A 28 13.18 -8.16 -9.67
C PRO A 28 11.82 -7.73 -10.22
N GLY A 29 11.02 -7.08 -9.39
CA GLY A 29 9.66 -6.63 -9.71
C GLY A 29 8.56 -7.69 -9.53
N GLN A 30 8.91 -8.96 -9.36
CA GLN A 30 7.93 -10.02 -9.13
C GLN A 30 7.23 -9.84 -7.78
N LEU A 31 5.91 -10.07 -7.72
CA LEU A 31 5.13 -10.00 -6.48
C LEU A 31 5.53 -11.14 -5.53
N LEU A 32 6.04 -10.77 -4.35
CA LEU A 32 6.40 -11.70 -3.29
C LEU A 32 5.23 -11.95 -2.34
N VAL A 33 4.59 -10.86 -1.89
CA VAL A 33 3.50 -10.88 -0.92
C VAL A 33 2.46 -9.84 -1.31
N ARG A 34 1.19 -10.26 -1.33
CA ARG A 34 0.06 -9.38 -1.64
C ARG A 34 -0.33 -8.57 -0.40
N ARG A 35 -0.81 -7.34 -0.59
CA ARG A 35 -1.42 -6.56 0.50
C ARG A 35 -2.57 -7.34 1.13
N GLY A 36 -2.67 -7.27 2.46
CA GLY A 36 -3.63 -8.02 3.25
C GLY A 36 -3.12 -9.36 3.76
N SER A 37 -2.06 -9.93 3.16
CA SER A 37 -1.45 -11.15 3.70
C SER A 37 -0.92 -10.93 5.10
N THR A 38 -1.13 -11.91 5.97
CA THR A 38 -0.67 -11.91 7.36
C THR A 38 0.49 -12.88 7.54
N GLY A 39 1.33 -12.60 8.52
CA GLY A 39 2.48 -13.44 8.85
C GLY A 39 3.02 -13.12 10.24
N PHE A 40 4.01 -13.89 10.66
CA PHE A 40 4.61 -13.76 11.98
C PHE A 40 6.06 -13.27 11.86
N VAL A 41 6.42 -12.29 12.68
CA VAL A 41 7.79 -11.78 12.75
C VAL A 41 8.71 -12.87 13.33
N MET A 42 9.74 -13.24 12.57
CA MET A 42 10.72 -14.26 12.92
C MET A 42 12.07 -13.68 13.34
N ASN A 43 12.40 -12.47 12.90
CA ASN A 43 13.64 -11.80 13.26
C ASN A 43 13.54 -10.30 12.94
N VAL A 44 14.34 -9.49 13.62
CA VAL A 44 14.55 -8.08 13.30
C VAL A 44 16.03 -7.88 13.03
N GLY A 45 16.35 -7.46 11.81
CA GLY A 45 17.70 -7.14 11.37
C GLY A 45 17.83 -5.69 10.93
N THR A 46 19.04 -5.32 10.51
CA THR A 46 19.34 -4.01 9.93
C THR A 46 19.92 -4.16 8.54
N PHE A 47 19.47 -3.35 7.60
CA PHE A 47 20.08 -3.14 6.28
C PHE A 47 20.79 -1.77 6.26
N LEU A 48 21.95 -1.69 5.60
CA LEU A 48 22.76 -0.46 5.50
C LEU A 48 22.98 0.27 6.84
N GLN A 49 23.15 -0.50 7.93
CA GLN A 49 23.40 -0.03 9.32
C GLN A 49 22.25 0.73 10.00
N ASP A 50 21.29 1.31 9.28
CA ASP A 50 20.26 2.19 9.86
C ASP A 50 18.80 1.80 9.57
N GLN A 51 18.55 0.96 8.56
CA GLN A 51 17.20 0.56 8.16
C GLN A 51 16.79 -0.75 8.82
N LEU A 52 15.75 -0.72 9.66
CA LEU A 52 15.18 -1.94 10.23
C LEU A 52 14.48 -2.77 9.16
N ILE A 53 14.77 -4.06 9.14
CA ILE A 53 14.12 -5.06 8.29
C ILE A 53 13.55 -6.17 9.17
N TYR A 54 12.25 -6.35 9.10
CA TYR A 54 11.51 -7.41 9.77
C TYR A 54 11.47 -8.63 8.87
N THR A 55 12.06 -9.74 9.30
CA THR A 55 11.89 -11.02 8.59
C THR A 55 10.57 -11.62 9.01
N VAL A 56 9.61 -11.71 8.09
CA VAL A 56 8.25 -12.18 8.37
C VAL A 56 8.01 -13.49 7.63
N ASN A 57 7.48 -14.48 8.35
CA ASN A 57 7.05 -15.75 7.77
C ASN A 57 5.56 -15.69 7.42
N PHE A 58 5.27 -15.67 6.12
CA PHE A 58 3.93 -15.74 5.55
C PHE A 58 3.57 -17.21 5.34
N LEU A 59 2.95 -17.81 6.35
CA LEU A 59 2.66 -19.25 6.39
C LEU A 59 1.80 -19.71 5.20
N GLU A 60 0.76 -18.95 4.86
CA GLU A 60 -0.14 -19.27 3.74
C GLU A 60 0.57 -19.26 2.38
N LEU A 61 1.57 -18.38 2.22
CA LEU A 61 2.36 -18.25 0.99
C LEU A 61 3.59 -19.18 0.99
N GLN A 62 3.88 -19.84 2.12
CA GLN A 62 5.11 -20.59 2.37
C GLN A 62 6.38 -19.79 2.03
N ARG A 63 6.41 -18.50 2.44
CA ARG A 63 7.49 -17.56 2.11
C ARG A 63 7.98 -16.83 3.35
N ILE A 64 9.29 -16.61 3.41
CA ILE A 64 9.94 -15.78 4.42
C ILE A 64 10.49 -14.54 3.72
N VAL A 65 9.94 -13.37 4.01
CA VAL A 65 10.26 -12.12 3.29
C VAL A 65 10.72 -11.07 4.28
N GLY A 66 11.75 -10.31 3.89
CA GLY A 66 12.18 -9.12 4.61
C GLY A 66 11.25 -7.95 4.28
N CYS A 67 10.68 -7.32 5.31
CA CYS A 67 9.75 -6.22 5.19
C CYS A 67 10.27 -4.99 5.92
N ARG A 68 10.05 -3.80 5.35
CA ARG A 68 10.30 -2.53 6.04
C ARG A 68 9.20 -2.26 7.05
N GLU A 69 9.47 -1.43 8.05
CA GLU A 69 8.48 -1.08 9.07
C GLU A 69 7.20 -0.52 8.45
N GLU A 70 7.34 0.35 7.44
CA GLU A 70 6.22 0.99 6.76
C GLU A 70 5.53 0.10 5.71
N GLU A 71 5.86 -1.20 5.68
CA GLU A 71 5.13 -2.26 4.96
C GLU A 71 4.21 -3.05 5.89
N LEU A 72 4.36 -2.88 7.21
CA LEU A 72 3.71 -3.70 8.22
C LEU A 72 2.77 -2.89 9.11
N ILE A 73 1.66 -3.51 9.47
CA ILE A 73 0.74 -3.06 10.51
C ILE A 73 0.49 -4.21 11.49
N SER A 74 0.32 -3.92 12.78
CA SER A 74 -0.08 -4.96 13.75
C SER A 74 -1.40 -5.61 13.31
N ILE A 75 -1.58 -6.91 13.56
CA ILE A 75 -2.85 -7.58 13.25
C ILE A 75 -4.05 -6.93 13.95
N ASN A 76 -3.82 -6.34 15.12
CA ASN A 76 -4.83 -5.69 15.97
C ASN A 76 -5.09 -4.21 15.59
N GLU A 77 -4.24 -3.63 14.75
CA GLU A 77 -4.45 -2.29 14.23
C GLU A 77 -5.46 -2.36 13.06
N LEU A 78 -6.30 -1.33 12.95
CA LEU A 78 -7.30 -1.24 11.89
C LEU A 78 -6.64 -1.27 10.51
N TRP A 79 -7.10 -2.21 9.67
CA TRP A 79 -6.71 -2.25 8.27
C TRP A 79 -7.94 -2.21 7.37
N VAL A 80 -8.07 -1.10 6.64
CA VAL A 80 -9.06 -0.96 5.57
C VAL A 80 -8.34 -1.13 4.23
N PRO A 81 -8.68 -2.15 3.42
CA PRO A 81 -8.09 -2.33 2.10
C PRO A 81 -8.36 -1.10 1.22
N SER A 82 -7.30 -0.52 0.65
CA SER A 82 -7.37 0.51 -0.38
C SER A 82 -7.40 -0.13 -1.76
N LYS A 83 -8.10 0.46 -2.73
CA LYS A 83 -7.93 0.08 -4.15
C LYS A 83 -6.61 0.58 -4.72
N PHE A 84 -6.23 1.81 -4.42
CA PHE A 84 -5.05 2.47 -4.99
C PHE A 84 -3.98 2.71 -3.92
N GLU A 85 -2.72 2.74 -4.31
CA GLU A 85 -1.60 3.14 -3.46
C GLU A 85 -1.01 4.49 -3.86
N SER A 86 -0.13 5.02 -3.01
CA SER A 86 0.58 6.27 -3.31
C SER A 86 1.40 6.14 -4.59
N ARG A 87 1.41 7.22 -5.40
CA ARG A 87 1.99 7.31 -6.75
C ARG A 87 1.25 6.56 -7.84
N GLU A 88 0.11 5.91 -7.54
CA GLU A 88 -0.72 5.34 -8.60
C GLU A 88 -1.45 6.42 -9.38
N LYS A 89 -1.53 6.22 -10.70
CA LYS A 89 -2.32 7.06 -11.59
C LYS A 89 -3.76 6.60 -11.59
N VAL A 90 -4.65 7.55 -11.40
CA VAL A 90 -6.09 7.35 -11.32
C VAL A 90 -6.82 8.33 -12.22
N ARG A 91 -8.09 8.04 -12.47
CA ARG A 91 -9.00 8.89 -13.22
C ARG A 91 -10.23 9.18 -12.38
N SER A 92 -10.71 10.41 -12.41
CA SER A 92 -11.97 10.77 -11.76
C SER A 92 -13.15 10.18 -12.53
N ARG A 93 -14.02 9.46 -11.83
CA ARG A 93 -15.27 8.90 -12.40
C ARG A 93 -16.41 9.91 -12.40
N ILE A 94 -16.32 10.92 -11.52
CA ILE A 94 -17.38 11.90 -11.29
C ILE A 94 -16.82 13.32 -11.33
N THR A 95 -17.72 14.30 -11.38
CA THR A 95 -17.36 15.71 -11.21
C THR A 95 -17.03 15.97 -9.74
N LEU A 96 -15.88 16.58 -9.48
CA LEU A 96 -15.49 17.02 -8.15
C LEU A 96 -15.61 18.54 -8.09
N ALA A 97 -16.41 19.03 -7.14
CA ALA A 97 -16.62 20.45 -6.91
C ALA A 97 -16.18 20.84 -5.49
N VAL A 98 -15.53 22.00 -5.38
CA VAL A 98 -15.14 22.58 -4.09
C VAL A 98 -15.83 23.92 -3.98
N ARG A 99 -16.67 24.09 -2.94
CA ARG A 99 -17.48 25.31 -2.73
C ARG A 99 -18.36 25.68 -3.94
N GLY A 100 -18.94 24.68 -4.60
CA GLY A 100 -19.82 24.86 -5.76
C GLY A 100 -19.12 25.07 -7.11
N GLU A 101 -17.79 25.22 -7.12
CA GLU A 101 -17.01 25.34 -8.36
C GLU A 101 -16.46 23.99 -8.78
N VAL A 102 -16.66 23.63 -10.06
CA VAL A 102 -16.10 22.41 -10.65
C VAL A 102 -14.58 22.53 -10.72
N ARG A 103 -13.88 21.61 -10.05
CA ARG A 103 -12.41 21.51 -10.07
C ARG A 103 -11.93 20.42 -11.01
N VAL A 104 -12.65 19.30 -11.05
CA VAL A 104 -12.27 18.12 -11.82
C VAL A 104 -13.50 17.57 -12.54
N THR A 105 -13.37 17.31 -13.83
CA THR A 105 -14.40 16.66 -14.64
C THR A 105 -14.16 15.14 -14.68
N PRO A 106 -15.21 14.33 -14.92
CA PRO A 106 -15.03 12.90 -15.21
C PRO A 106 -14.00 12.71 -16.34
N GLY A 107 -13.16 11.68 -16.22
CA GLY A 107 -12.10 11.40 -17.18
C GLY A 107 -10.76 12.10 -16.88
N ALA A 108 -10.74 13.09 -15.99
CA ALA A 108 -9.51 13.77 -15.62
C ALA A 108 -8.56 12.82 -14.86
N GLU A 109 -7.30 12.84 -15.26
CA GLU A 109 -6.24 12.03 -14.65
C GLU A 109 -5.61 12.74 -13.46
N GLY A 110 -5.24 11.96 -12.45
CA GLY A 110 -4.53 12.41 -11.26
C GLY A 110 -3.61 11.34 -10.71
N GLU A 111 -2.84 11.70 -9.69
CA GLU A 111 -1.93 10.79 -9.00
C GLU A 111 -2.24 10.77 -7.49
N ILE A 112 -2.26 9.58 -6.90
CA ILE A 112 -2.46 9.44 -5.45
C ILE A 112 -1.22 9.99 -4.72
N LEU A 113 -1.38 11.04 -3.93
CA LEU A 113 -0.33 11.52 -3.04
C LEU A 113 -0.32 10.77 -1.71
N LYS A 114 -1.51 10.49 -1.18
CA LYS A 114 -1.66 9.87 0.15
C LYS A 114 -2.93 9.06 0.24
N VAL A 115 -2.85 7.91 0.90
CA VAL A 115 -4.00 7.08 1.28
C VAL A 115 -4.36 7.43 2.74
N LEU A 116 -5.59 7.88 2.95
CA LEU A 116 -6.16 8.18 4.26
C LEU A 116 -7.17 7.08 4.59
N ARG A 117 -6.98 6.41 5.72
CA ARG A 117 -7.85 5.31 6.18
C ARG A 117 -8.61 5.80 7.41
N ASP A 118 -9.94 5.67 7.36
CA ASP A 118 -10.85 6.07 8.43
C ASP A 118 -11.85 4.94 8.71
N GLU A 119 -12.18 4.69 9.97
CA GLU A 119 -13.11 3.63 10.38
C GLU A 119 -14.53 3.85 9.87
N VAL A 120 -14.95 5.11 9.74
CA VAL A 120 -16.33 5.50 9.44
C VAL A 120 -16.50 5.82 7.96
N LEU A 121 -15.57 6.57 7.38
CA LEU A 121 -15.61 7.05 6.01
C LEU A 121 -14.90 6.13 5.00
N GLY A 122 -14.27 5.05 5.50
CA GLY A 122 -13.50 4.12 4.69
C GLY A 122 -12.21 4.74 4.16
N VAL A 123 -11.83 4.37 2.93
CA VAL A 123 -10.61 4.89 2.31
C VAL A 123 -10.88 6.18 1.54
N GLN A 124 -10.15 7.22 1.90
CA GLN A 124 -10.07 8.51 1.23
C GLN A 124 -8.68 8.68 0.63
N TYR A 125 -8.58 9.43 -0.45
CA TYR A 125 -7.30 9.69 -1.12
C TYR A 125 -7.06 11.18 -1.21
N GLN A 126 -5.83 11.61 -0.94
CA GLN A 126 -5.35 12.89 -1.44
C GLN A 126 -4.81 12.67 -2.84
N VAL A 127 -5.46 13.28 -3.83
CA VAL A 127 -5.12 13.10 -5.24
C VAL A 127 -4.75 14.45 -5.82
N ILE A 128 -3.62 14.51 -6.50
CA ILE A 128 -3.24 15.67 -7.29
C ILE A 128 -3.81 15.53 -8.70
N PHE A 129 -4.70 16.45 -9.07
CA PHE A 129 -5.22 16.61 -10.41
C PHE A 129 -4.56 17.86 -11.01
N ARG A 130 -3.60 17.66 -11.92
CA ARG A 130 -2.76 18.73 -12.49
C ARG A 130 -2.01 19.50 -11.40
N ASP A 131 -2.54 20.65 -10.96
CA ASP A 131 -1.97 21.58 -10.00
C ASP A 131 -2.76 21.66 -8.67
N GLN A 132 -3.84 20.86 -8.53
CA GLN A 132 -4.75 20.93 -7.39
C GLN A 132 -4.81 19.62 -6.63
N VAL A 133 -4.70 19.68 -5.30
CA VAL A 133 -4.86 18.53 -4.41
C VAL A 133 -6.28 18.50 -3.87
N LEU A 134 -6.99 17.39 -4.08
CA LEU A 134 -8.33 17.15 -3.57
C LEU A 134 -8.35 15.90 -2.68
N GLN A 135 -9.15 15.94 -1.63
CA GLN A 135 -9.51 14.74 -0.89
C GLN A 135 -10.75 14.12 -1.52
N VAL A 136 -10.64 12.86 -1.93
CA VAL A 136 -11.66 12.15 -2.71
C VAL A 136 -11.90 10.74 -2.17
N PRO A 137 -13.17 10.29 -2.13
CA PRO A 137 -13.49 8.94 -1.72
C PRO A 137 -13.06 7.92 -2.77
N GLU A 138 -12.79 6.69 -2.34
CA GLU A 138 -12.40 5.59 -3.25
C GLU A 138 -13.40 5.38 -4.41
N SER A 139 -14.69 5.55 -4.15
CA SER A 139 -15.74 5.34 -5.14
C SER A 139 -15.69 6.34 -6.31
N ALA A 140 -15.04 7.48 -6.13
CA ALA A 140 -14.91 8.53 -7.15
C ALA A 140 -13.76 8.28 -8.14
N LEU A 141 -12.94 7.25 -7.93
CA LEU A 141 -11.72 7.00 -8.70
C LEU A 141 -11.77 5.66 -9.44
N GLU A 142 -11.08 5.59 -10.58
CA GLU A 142 -10.78 4.36 -11.32
C GLU A 142 -9.31 4.31 -11.73
N ALA A 143 -8.76 3.12 -11.94
CA ALA A 143 -7.37 2.93 -12.35
C ALA A 143 -7.17 3.40 -13.80
N THR A 144 -6.07 4.09 -14.11
CA THR A 144 -5.70 4.37 -15.51
C THR A 144 -5.12 3.14 -16.22
N GLN A 145 -4.55 2.20 -15.45
CA GLN A 145 -4.04 0.92 -15.93
C GLN A 145 -4.38 -0.17 -14.91
N VAL A 146 -4.97 -1.27 -15.37
CA VAL A 146 -5.17 -2.45 -14.52
C VAL A 146 -3.84 -3.19 -14.49
N TYR A 147 -3.12 -3.12 -13.36
CA TYR A 147 -2.04 -4.07 -13.14
C TYR A 147 -2.70 -5.44 -12.92
N GLU A 148 -2.59 -6.33 -13.91
CA GLU A 148 -2.81 -7.75 -13.65
C GLU A 148 -1.71 -8.19 -12.68
N ASP A 149 -2.05 -8.22 -11.39
CA ASP A 149 -1.30 -8.99 -10.41
C ASP A 149 -1.43 -10.46 -10.81
N LYS A 150 -0.59 -10.90 -11.77
CA LYS A 150 -0.45 -12.32 -12.08
C LYS A 150 -0.03 -13.01 -10.79
N GLU A 151 -0.94 -13.81 -10.24
CA GLU A 151 -0.60 -14.74 -9.17
C GLU A 151 0.54 -15.66 -9.67
N PRO A 152 1.50 -15.98 -8.79
CA PRO A 152 2.61 -16.86 -9.12
C PRO A 152 2.15 -18.27 -9.49
#